data_AF-A0A6I3IVT4-F1
#
_entry.id   AF-A0A6I3IVT4-F1
#
_cell.length_a   1.000
_cell.length_b   1.000
_cell.length_c   1.000
_cell.angle_alpha   90.00
_cell.angle_beta   90.00
_cell.angle_gamma   90.00
#
_symmetry.space_group_name_H-M   'P 1'
#
loop_
_entity.id
_entity.type
_entity.pdbx_description
1 polymer ?
#
loop_
_entity_poly.entity_id
_entity_poly.type
_entity_poly.pdbx_seq_one_letter_code
_entity_poly.pdbx_strand_id
1 'polypeptide(L)' 'MMKNKDFFKRYWHYFVTMIGAIILMIVRLLQDQIDSALIWGALALFWLVRLYRAYKRR' A
#
# COMPACT_ATOMS: atom_id res chain seq x y z
N MET A 1 -26.41 5.84 10.61
CA MET A 1 -25.66 4.76 9.94
C MET A 1 -24.99 5.29 8.67
N MET A 2 -23.78 5.83 8.75
CA MET A 2 -23.04 6.29 7.57
C MET A 2 -22.59 5.07 6.76
N LYS A 3 -23.00 5.02 5.49
CA LYS A 3 -22.77 3.92 4.55
C LYS A 3 -21.27 3.68 4.37
N ASN A 4 -20.78 2.50 4.75
CA ASN A 4 -19.38 2.07 4.57
C ASN A 4 -18.86 2.19 3.12
N LYS A 5 -19.75 2.33 2.13
CA LYS A 5 -19.41 2.48 0.71
C LYS A 5 -18.64 3.78 0.39
N ASP A 6 -18.88 4.88 1.11
CA ASP A 6 -18.18 6.15 0.85
C ASP A 6 -16.74 6.15 1.40
N PHE A 7 -16.49 5.38 2.46
CA PHE A 7 -15.15 5.22 3.02
C PHE A 7 -14.29 4.37 2.06
N PHE A 8 -14.81 3.24 1.58
CA PHE A 8 -14.08 2.36 0.69
C PHE A 8 -13.68 3.07 -0.62
N LYS A 9 -14.59 3.84 -1.23
CA LYS A 9 -14.26 4.67 -2.41
C LYS A 9 -13.18 5.71 -2.14
N ARG A 10 -13.18 6.32 -0.95
CA ARG A 10 -12.20 7.36 -0.58
C ARG A 10 -10.82 6.78 -0.28
N TYR A 11 -10.74 5.59 0.31
CA TYR A 11 -9.48 4.93 0.67
C TYR A 11 -8.98 3.88 -0.34
N TRP A 12 -9.75 3.58 -1.40
CA TRP A 12 -9.37 2.61 -2.45
C TRP A 12 -8.00 2.90 -3.07
N HIS A 13 -7.70 4.19 -3.30
CA HIS A 13 -6.41 4.63 -3.84
C HIS A 13 -5.22 4.13 -3.00
N TYR A 14 -5.34 4.12 -1.66
CA TYR A 14 -4.29 3.66 -0.75
C TYR A 14 -4.01 2.16 -0.93
N PHE A 15 -5.07 1.36 -1.13
CA PHE A 15 -4.97 -0.07 -1.39
C PHE A 15 -4.31 -0.34 -2.75
N VAL A 16 -4.71 0.38 -3.80
CA VAL A 16 -4.13 0.22 -5.14
C VAL A 16 -2.65 0.58 -5.15
N THR A 17 -2.25 1.68 -4.49
CA THR A 17 -0.83 2.04 -4.37
C THR A 17 -0.02 1.03 -3.56
N MET A 18 -0.60 0.45 -2.50
CA MET A 18 0.08 -0.58 -1.71
C MET A 18 0.30 -1.85 -2.52
N ILE A 19 -0.73 -2.32 -3.25
CA ILE A 19 -0.63 -3.50 -4.11
C ILE A 19 0.38 -3.25 -5.24
N GLY A 20 0.32 -2.07 -5.89
CA GLY A 20 1.27 -1.69 -6.91
C GLY A 20 2.72 -1.71 -6.41
N ALA A 21 2.97 -1.17 -5.21
CA ALA A 21 4.30 -1.18 -4.60
C ALA A 21 4.80 -2.60 -4.29
N ILE A 22 3.93 -3.50 -3.83
CA ILE A 22 4.29 -4.91 -3.59
C ILE A 22 4.62 -5.63 -4.89
N ILE A 23 3.82 -5.44 -5.95
CA ILE A 23 4.08 -6.02 -7.27
C ILE A 23 5.43 -5.53 -7.79
N LEU A 24 5.69 -4.22 -7.71
CA LEU A 24 6.97 -3.63 -8.12
C LEU A 24 8.14 -4.17 -7.29
N MET A 25 7.98 -4.34 -5.99
CA MET A 25 9.00 -4.96 -5.14
C MET A 25 9.34 -6.37 -5.62
N ILE A 26 8.33 -7.21 -5.90
CA ILE A 26 8.52 -8.59 -6.39
C ILE A 26 9.19 -8.59 -7.76
N VAL A 27 8.74 -7.75 -8.68
CA VAL A 27 9.35 -7.63 -10.02
C VAL A 27 10.81 -7.20 -9.92
N ARG A 28 11.16 -6.27 -9.03
CA ARG A 28 12.54 -5.82 -8.82
C ARG A 28 13.41 -6.89 -8.17
N LEU A 29 12.86 -7.68 -7.24
CA LEU A 29 13.55 -8.86 -6.69
C LEU A 29 13.86 -9.88 -7.77
N LEU A 30 12.92 -10.15 -8.69
CA LEU A 30 13.13 -11.07 -9.82
C LEU A 30 14.17 -10.55 -10.82
N GLN A 31 14.46 -9.24 -10.82
CA GLN A 31 15.50 -8.61 -11.64
C GLN A 31 16.86 -8.52 -10.93
N ASP A 32 17.01 -9.15 -9.76
CA ASP A 32 18.20 -9.05 -8.87
C ASP A 32 18.51 -7.60 -8.41
N GLN A 33 17.53 -6.70 -8.49
CA GLN A 33 17.66 -5.30 -8.07
C GLN A 33 17.21 -5.13 -6.63
N ILE A 34 17.99 -5.68 -5.70
CA ILE A 34 17.68 -5.70 -4.26
C ILE A 34 17.51 -4.29 -3.69
N ASP A 35 18.35 -3.33 -4.08
CA ASP A 35 18.25 -1.94 -3.62
C ASP A 35 16.92 -1.30 -4.02
N SER A 36 16.50 -1.51 -5.26
CA SER A 36 15.21 -1.02 -5.75
C SER A 36 14.04 -1.74 -5.08
N ALA A 37 14.13 -3.05 -4.87
CA ALA A 37 13.12 -3.81 -4.16
C ALA A 37 12.92 -3.30 -2.72
N LEU A 38 14.01 -3.01 -2.01
CA LEU A 38 13.94 -2.44 -0.66
C LEU A 38 13.21 -1.09 -0.62
N ILE A 39 13.44 -0.23 -1.63
CA ILE A 39 12.73 1.05 -1.76
C ILE A 39 11.22 0.82 -1.93
N TRP A 40 10.82 -0.09 -2.82
CA TRP A 40 9.41 -0.40 -3.03
C TRP A 40 8.76 -1.10 -1.83
N GLY A 41 9.52 -1.93 -1.11
CA GLY A 41 9.09 -2.54 0.15
C GLY A 41 8.87 -1.51 1.26
N ALA A 42 9.78 -0.55 1.42
CA ALA A 42 9.62 0.56 2.36
C ALA A 42 8.40 1.44 2.00
N LEU A 43 8.19 1.69 0.69
CA LEU A 43 7.02 2.41 0.20
C LEU A 43 5.73 1.65 0.54
N ALA A 44 5.68 0.34 0.31
CA ALA A 44 4.55 -0.50 0.66
C ALA A 44 4.25 -0.46 2.17
N LEU A 45 5.30 -0.52 3.01
CA LEU A 45 5.17 -0.42 4.46
C LEU A 45 4.58 0.93 4.90
N PHE A 46 5.04 2.04 4.29
CA PHE A 46 4.54 3.38 4.56
C PHE A 46 3.02 3.49 4.28
N TRP A 47 2.58 2.98 3.13
CA TRP A 47 1.16 2.97 2.76
C TRP A 47 0.33 2.07 3.68
N LEU A 48 0.87 0.92 4.07
CA LEU A 48 0.23 0.00 5.03
C LEU A 48 0.02 0.68 6.40
N VAL A 49 1.05 1.33 6.94
CA VAL A 49 0.95 2.05 8.22
C VAL A 49 -0.07 3.19 8.12
N ARG A 50 -0.11 3.92 7.00
CA ARG A 50 -1.07 5.00 6.78
C ARG A 50 -2.50 4.48 6.71
N LEU A 51 -2.73 3.38 6.01
CA LEU A 51 -4.01 2.69 5.94
C LEU A 51 -4.45 2.18 7.32
N TYR A 52 -3.55 1.53 8.06
CA TYR A 52 -3.82 1.03 9.41
C TYR A 52 -4.17 2.17 10.38
N ARG A 53 -3.46 3.31 10.31
CA ARG A 53 -3.79 4.50 11.11
C ARG A 53 -5.16 5.08 10.75
N ALA A 54 -5.55 5.07 9.47
CA ALA A 54 -6.89 5.51 9.05
C ALA A 54 -7.99 4.56 9.56
N TYR A 55 -7.70 3.27 9.67
CA TYR A 55 -8.61 2.26 10.22
C TYR A 55 -8.73 2.34 11.75
N LYS A 56 -7.60 2.46 12.47
CA LYS A 56 -7.54 2.54 13.95
C LYS A 56 -8.08 3.84 14.54
N ARG A 57 -8.21 4.91 13.74
CA ARG A 57 -8.79 6.20 14.18
C ARG A 57 -10.33 6.18 14.27
N ARG A 58 -10.96 5.03 14.03
CA ARG A 58 -12.36 4.72 14.35
C ARG A 58 -12.41 3.79 15.55
#